data_AF-A0A6I4MRE9-F1
#
_entry.id   AF-A0A6I4MRE9-F1
#
_cell.length_a   1.000
_cell.length_b   1.000
_cell.length_c   1.000
_cell.angle_alpha   90.00
_cell.angle_beta   90.00
_cell.angle_gamma   90.00
#
_symmetry.space_group_name_H-M   'P 1'
#
loop_
_entity.id
_entity.type
_entity.pdbx_description
1 polymer ?
#
loop_
_entity_poly.entity_id
_entity_poly.type
_entity_poly.pdbx_seq_one_letter_code
_entity_poly.pdbx_strand_id
1 'polypeptide(L)'
;MRPEKRTRQWWGIWHGTGGGLVASRPQPFEREQVLHESIERGAAMLALPGQPTGVMLGREVQLGNGYADLITIEAETGRPMVIEVKLASNADRRPVFTQTLGYAPG
;
A
#
# COMPACT_ATOMS: atom_id res chain seq x y z
N MET A 1 1.37 -29.11 -26.15
CA MET A 1 1.13 -27.79 -25.52
C MET A 1 1.54 -27.90 -24.05
N ARG A 2 2.62 -27.25 -23.60
CA ARG A 2 3.04 -27.27 -22.18
C ARG A 2 2.55 -25.99 -21.51
N PRO A 3 1.94 -26.05 -20.31
CA PRO A 3 1.49 -24.84 -19.62
C PRO A 3 2.70 -24.04 -19.14
N GLU A 4 2.74 -22.76 -19.51
CA GLU A 4 3.72 -21.79 -19.08
C GLU A 4 3.64 -21.62 -17.55
N LYS A 5 4.72 -21.95 -16.84
CA LYS A 5 4.82 -21.69 -15.41
C LYS A 5 5.02 -20.18 -15.22
N ARG A 6 3.97 -19.46 -14.79
CA ARG A 6 4.12 -18.10 -14.25
C ARG A 6 5.14 -18.13 -13.11
N THR A 7 6.34 -17.65 -13.35
CA THR A 7 7.33 -17.37 -12.32
C THR A 7 6.83 -16.21 -11.49
N ARG A 8 6.46 -16.46 -10.22
CA ARG A 8 6.26 -15.38 -9.26
C ARG A 8 7.62 -14.75 -8.99
N GLN A 9 7.80 -13.49 -9.39
CA GLN A 9 8.95 -12.70 -9.01
C GLN A 9 8.77 -12.27 -7.55
N TRP A 10 9.68 -12.71 -6.68
CA TRP A 10 9.72 -12.31 -5.28
C TRP A 10 10.74 -11.20 -5.13
N TRP A 11 10.29 -10.01 -4.70
CA TRP A 11 11.18 -8.94 -4.28
C TRP A 11 11.52 -9.15 -2.80
N GLY A 12 12.80 -9.04 -2.45
CA GLY A 12 13.29 -9.21 -1.08
C GLY A 12 14.17 -8.04 -0.68
N ILE A 13 14.11 -7.65 0.60
CA ILE A 13 15.00 -6.63 1.17
C ILE A 13 16.25 -7.33 1.68
N TRP A 14 17.43 -6.82 1.33
CA TRP A 14 18.72 -7.32 1.78
C TRP A 14 19.46 -6.20 2.49
N HIS A 15 20.24 -6.52 3.52
CA HIS A 15 21.11 -5.56 4.18
C HIS A 15 22.55 -6.09 4.22
N GLY A 16 23.52 -5.16 4.12
CA GLY A 16 24.94 -5.48 4.16
C GLY A 16 25.42 -5.74 5.58
N THR A 17 26.27 -6.75 5.72
CA THR A 17 27.03 -7.04 6.94
C THR A 17 28.51 -7.17 6.57
N GLY A 18 29.41 -7.16 7.57
CA GLY A 18 30.84 -7.38 7.33
C GLY A 18 31.18 -8.72 6.65
N GLY A 19 30.24 -9.69 6.64
CA GLY A 19 30.38 -10.98 5.96
C GLY A 19 29.58 -11.11 4.65
N GLY A 20 28.97 -10.03 4.15
CA GLY A 20 28.17 -10.03 2.92
C GLY A 20 26.70 -9.64 3.12
N LEU A 21 25.89 -9.85 2.09
CA LEU A 21 24.46 -9.51 2.10
C LEU A 21 23.63 -10.58 2.82
N VAL A 22 22.77 -10.14 3.74
CA VAL A 22 21.84 -11.02 4.46
C VAL A 22 20.40 -10.61 4.11
N ALA A 23 19.56 -11.60 3.80
CA ALA A 23 18.16 -11.38 3.51
C ALA A 23 17.40 -10.96 4.78
N SER A 24 16.67 -9.85 4.70
CA SER A 24 15.80 -9.39 5.78
C SER A 24 14.53 -10.23 5.81
N ARG A 25 14.14 -10.70 7.00
CA ARG A 25 12.84 -11.34 7.18
C ARG A 25 11.75 -10.27 7.24
N PRO A 26 10.61 -10.45 6.55
CA PRO A 26 9.47 -9.56 6.74
C PRO A 26 9.04 -9.58 8.19
N GLN A 27 8.98 -8.42 8.83
CA GLN A 27 8.40 -8.25 10.16
C GLN A 27 7.02 -7.61 10.00
N PRO A 28 5.95 -8.20 10.55
CA PRO A 28 4.64 -7.58 10.50
C PRO A 28 4.62 -6.30 11.35
N PHE A 29 3.74 -5.37 10.99
CA PHE A 29 3.44 -4.23 11.83
C PHE A 29 2.51 -4.66 12.96
N GLU A 30 2.82 -4.24 14.19
CA GLU A 30 2.02 -4.57 15.38
C GLU A 30 0.69 -3.79 15.42
N ARG A 31 0.63 -2.62 14.78
CA ARG A 31 -0.55 -1.73 14.77
C ARG A 31 -0.73 -1.06 13.42
N GLU A 32 -1.99 -0.88 12.98
CA GLU A 32 -2.34 -0.15 11.75
C GLU A 32 -1.72 1.25 11.73
N GLN A 33 -1.76 1.95 12.87
CA GLN A 33 -1.18 3.28 13.06
C GLN A 33 0.31 3.39 12.63
N VAL A 34 1.12 2.38 12.94
CA VAL A 34 2.56 2.41 12.59
C VAL A 34 2.76 2.19 11.09
N LEU A 35 1.91 1.37 10.49
CA LEU A 35 1.89 1.17 9.05
C LEU A 35 1.42 2.44 8.32
N HIS A 36 0.39 3.13 8.81
CA HIS A 36 -0.06 4.43 8.28
C HIS A 36 1.07 5.46 8.25
N GLU A 37 1.73 5.69 9.39
CA GLU A 37 2.83 6.65 9.49
C GLU A 37 4.01 6.31 8.57
N SER A 38 4.27 5.02 8.37
CA SER A 38 5.33 4.55 7.47
C SER A 38 4.99 4.83 6.01
N ILE A 39 3.73 4.63 5.62
CA ILE A 39 3.25 4.93 4.26
C ILE A 39 3.24 6.44 4.01
N GLU A 40 2.85 7.24 5.00
CA GLU A 40 2.88 8.70 4.89
C GLU A 40 4.30 9.22 4.60
N ARG A 41 5.28 8.81 5.41
CA ARG A 41 6.68 9.23 5.24
C ARG A 41 7.33 8.67 3.98
N GLY A 42 6.82 7.54 3.48
CA GLY A 42 7.40 6.76 2.40
C GLY A 42 6.46 6.51 1.24
N ALA A 43 5.55 7.44 0.92
CA ALA A 43 4.51 7.20 -0.09
C ALA A 43 5.09 6.78 -1.45
N ALA A 44 6.23 7.38 -1.83
CA ALA A 44 6.99 7.02 -3.03
C ALA A 44 7.58 5.59 -3.02
N MET A 45 7.62 4.93 -1.87
CA MET A 45 8.12 3.56 -1.71
C MET A 45 7.02 2.51 -1.85
N LEU A 46 5.76 2.91 -2.01
CA LEU A 46 4.68 1.96 -2.28
C LEU A 46 4.89 1.35 -3.66
N ALA A 47 5.12 0.03 -3.68
CA ALA A 47 5.21 -0.75 -4.91
C ALA A 47 3.82 -0.97 -5.52
N LEU A 48 3.25 0.10 -6.06
CA LEU A 48 1.95 0.08 -6.73
C LEU A 48 2.10 -0.47 -8.16
N PRO A 49 1.15 -1.30 -8.66
CA PRO A 49 1.14 -1.74 -10.05
C PRO A 49 1.20 -0.54 -11.01
N GLY A 50 2.10 -0.58 -11.99
CA GLY A 50 2.35 0.56 -12.89
C GLY A 50 3.32 1.61 -12.34
N GLN A 51 3.77 1.48 -11.09
CA GLN A 51 4.69 2.39 -10.40
C GLN A 51 4.28 3.87 -10.44
N PRO A 52 3.00 4.22 -10.15
CA PRO A 52 2.60 5.61 -10.03
C PRO A 52 3.37 6.31 -8.90
N THR A 53 3.83 7.53 -9.15
CA THR A 53 4.39 8.39 -8.10
C THR A 53 3.25 9.14 -7.41
N GLY A 54 2.92 8.75 -6.19
CA GLY A 54 1.88 9.41 -5.40
C GLY A 54 2.41 10.63 -4.64
N VAL A 55 1.69 11.75 -4.72
CA VAL A 55 1.86 12.91 -3.83
C VAL A 55 0.78 12.86 -2.76
N MET A 56 1.17 12.83 -1.49
CA MET A 56 0.24 12.76 -0.37
C MET A 56 -0.54 14.08 -0.24
N LEU A 57 -1.87 13.99 -0.17
CA LEU A 57 -2.76 15.14 0.04
C LEU A 57 -3.22 15.24 1.49
N GLY A 58 -3.43 14.10 2.16
CA GLY A 58 -3.85 14.10 3.55
C GLY A 58 -4.07 12.70 4.13
N ARG A 59 -4.22 12.68 5.45
CA ARG A 59 -4.49 11.51 6.28
C ARG A 59 -5.84 11.67 6.97
N GLU A 60 -6.54 10.55 7.20
CA GLU A 60 -7.83 10.52 7.88
C GLU A 60 -8.76 11.58 7.28
N VAL A 61 -8.87 11.53 5.96
CA VAL A 61 -9.59 12.53 5.19
C VAL A 61 -11.06 12.14 5.19
N GLN A 62 -11.92 13.04 5.68
CA GLN A 62 -13.37 12.86 5.60
C GLN A 62 -13.78 12.76 4.12
N LEU A 63 -14.41 11.65 3.75
CA LEU A 63 -14.93 11.40 2.41
C LEU A 63 -16.31 10.75 2.51
N GLY A 64 -17.32 11.43 1.94
CA GLY A 64 -18.71 11.02 2.10
C GLY A 64 -19.06 10.89 3.59
N ASN A 65 -19.50 9.69 3.99
CA ASN A 65 -19.93 9.37 5.35
C ASN A 65 -18.83 8.71 6.21
N GLY A 66 -17.59 8.65 5.74
CA GLY A 66 -16.48 7.98 6.41
C GLY A 66 -15.17 8.75 6.33
N TYR A 67 -14.11 8.11 6.80
CA TYR A 67 -12.76 8.63 6.73
C TYR A 67 -11.89 7.65 5.94
N ALA A 68 -11.23 8.15 4.90
CA ALA A 68 -10.17 7.40 4.23
C ALA A 68 -8.88 7.53 5.01
N ASP A 69 -8.16 6.42 5.18
CA ASP A 69 -6.87 6.42 5.87
C ASP A 69 -5.89 7.41 5.24
N LEU A 70 -5.74 7.37 3.90
CA LEU A 70 -4.84 8.24 3.15
C LEU A 70 -5.44 8.60 1.78
N ILE A 71 -5.21 9.86 1.36
CA ILE A 71 -5.53 10.35 0.03
C ILE A 71 -4.29 10.90 -0.66
N THR A 72 -4.09 10.46 -1.89
CA THR A 72 -2.96 10.86 -2.72
C THR A 72 -3.42 11.24 -4.12
N ILE A 73 -2.55 11.90 -4.88
CA ILE A 73 -2.72 12.14 -6.31
C ILE A 73 -1.54 11.53 -7.07
N GLU A 74 -1.81 10.84 -8.18
CA GLU A 74 -0.77 10.39 -9.09
C GLU A 74 -0.15 11.62 -9.77
N ALA A 75 1.14 11.86 -9.53
CA ALA A 75 1.83 13.08 -9.94
C ALA A 75 1.76 13.33 -11.45
N GLU A 76 1.82 12.26 -12.26
CA GLU A 76 1.86 12.37 -13.72
C GLU A 76 0.50 12.65 -14.34
N THR A 77 -0.58 12.12 -13.77
CA THR A 77 -1.91 12.11 -14.40
C THR A 77 -2.93 12.98 -13.67
N GLY A 78 -2.63 13.38 -12.43
CA GLY A 78 -3.58 14.05 -11.55
C GLY A 78 -4.69 13.13 -11.03
N ARG A 79 -4.59 11.81 -11.22
CA ARG A 79 -5.64 10.88 -10.79
C ARG A 79 -5.64 10.72 -9.26
N PRO A 80 -6.78 10.90 -8.58
CA PRO A 80 -6.86 10.67 -7.15
C PRO A 80 -6.73 9.17 -6.83
N MET A 81 -6.06 8.87 -5.74
CA MET A 81 -5.88 7.52 -5.21
C MET A 81 -6.28 7.50 -3.73
N VAL A 82 -7.18 6.57 -3.40
CA VAL A 82 -7.54 6.25 -2.02
C VAL A 82 -6.73 5.05 -1.57
N ILE A 83 -6.06 5.15 -0.43
CA ILE A 83 -5.29 4.04 0.15
C ILE A 83 -5.88 3.71 1.51
N GLU A 84 -6.51 2.54 1.58
CA GLU A 84 -6.99 1.95 2.83
C GLU A 84 -5.95 0.94 3.34
N VAL A 85 -5.61 1.02 4.61
CA VAL A 85 -4.54 0.22 5.21
C VAL A 85 -5.13 -0.69 6.28
N LYS A 86 -4.82 -1.98 6.18
CA LYS A 86 -5.24 -2.99 7.15
C LYS A 86 -4.10 -3.95 7.43
N LEU A 87 -4.00 -4.41 8.69
CA LEU A 87 -3.09 -5.48 9.03
C LEU A 87 -3.52 -6.79 8.38
N ALA A 88 -2.56 -7.67 8.09
CA ALA A 88 -2.83 -8.98 7.48
C ALA A 88 -3.74 -9.88 8.35
N SER A 89 -3.77 -9.65 9.67
CA SER A 89 -4.68 -10.33 10.60
C SER A 89 -6.15 -9.92 10.41
N ASN A 90 -6.41 -8.80 9.72
CA ASN A 90 -7.77 -8.37 9.39
C ASN A 90 -8.21 -9.08 8.10
N ALA A 91 -8.71 -10.30 8.26
CA ALA A 91 -9.00 -11.22 7.16
C ALA A 91 -10.24 -10.86 6.32
N ASP A 92 -11.14 -10.01 6.84
CA ASP A 92 -12.31 -9.59 6.06
C ASP A 92 -11.98 -8.38 5.19
N ARG A 93 -11.76 -8.65 3.91
CA ARG A 93 -11.42 -7.62 2.90
C ARG A 93 -12.66 -6.96 2.30
N ARG A 94 -13.86 -7.49 2.56
CA ARG A 94 -15.12 -6.98 1.99
C ARG A 94 -15.45 -5.57 2.49
N PRO A 95 -15.33 -5.23 3.79
CA PRO A 95 -15.57 -3.88 4.29
C PRO A 95 -14.67 -2.83 3.65
N VAL A 96 -13.39 -3.15 3.43
CA VAL A 96 -12.42 -2.26 2.78
C VAL A 96 -12.85 -1.91 1.35
N PHE A 97 -13.31 -2.91 0.60
CA PHE A 97 -13.78 -2.70 -0.76
C PHE A 97 -15.08 -1.89 -0.81
N THR A 98 -16.04 -2.19 0.08
CA THR A 98 -17.29 -1.42 0.21
C THR A 98 -17.02 0.03 0.61
N GLN A 99 -16.08 0.26 1.54
CA GLN A 99 -15.65 1.60 1.95
C GLN A 99 -15.03 2.37 0.79
N THR A 100 -14.12 1.74 0.03
CA THR A 100 -13.47 2.35 -1.14
C THR A 100 -14.50 2.75 -2.21
N LEU A 101 -15.49 1.90 -2.49
CA LEU A 101 -16.57 2.21 -3.43
C LEU A 101 -17.46 3.35 -2.93
N GLY A 102 -17.65 3.48 -1.62
CA GLY A 102 -18.42 4.55 -1.00
C GLY A 102 -17.85 5.96 -1.21
N TYR A 103 -16.59 6.08 -1.64
CA TYR A 103 -15.96 7.37 -1.95
C TYR A 103 -16.06 7.79 -3.41
N ALA A 104 -16.42 6.87 -4.31
CA ALA A 104 -16.61 7.22 -5.71
C ALA A 104 -17.91 8.03 -5.85
N PRO A 105 -17.91 9.16 -6.59
CA PRO A 105 -19.16 9.78 -6.99
C PRO A 105 -19.94 8.77 -7.85
N GLY A 106 -21.24 8.63 -7.57
CA GLY A 106 -22.16 7.80 -8.36
C GLY A 106 -22.38 8.34 -9.77
#